data_AF-A0A2W1T5K7-F1
#
_entry.id   AF-A0A2W1T5K7-F1
#
_cell.length_a   1.000
_cell.length_b   1.000
_cell.length_c   1.000
_cell.angle_alpha   90.00
_cell.angle_beta   90.00
_cell.angle_gamma   90.00
#
_symmetry.space_group_name_H-M   'P 1'
#
loop_
_entity.id
_entity.type
_entity.pdbx_description
1 polymer ?
#
loop_
_entity_poly.entity_id
_entity_poly.type
_entity_poly.pdbx_seq_one_letter_code
_entity_poly.pdbx_strand_id
1 'polypeptide(L)'
;MSDWQQVPPLPLRRRPDRDVLGTALVWMAVPMQVVLTGFLTFVVVAVWSIVGGAFTEVLQFIGWAVLSTPLTLLVFALGLPLRLVPRVRAWWIRRAAWTFVLFGVAVAGLVLSYVVGTAGPVHTAAVADQPATDGYVPDPRVFLPALGVFAFATMHLLPPLRIASPAR
;
A
#
# COMPACT_ATOMS: atom_id res chain seq x y z
N MET A 1 48.76 -3.16 -51.98
CA MET A 1 49.02 -3.50 -50.57
C MET A 1 48.19 -2.57 -49.69
N SER A 2 47.04 -3.05 -49.21
CA SER A 2 46.36 -2.48 -48.05
C SER A 2 45.49 -3.57 -47.43
N ASP A 3 46.14 -4.46 -46.67
CA ASP A 3 45.48 -5.39 -45.77
C ASP A 3 44.90 -4.57 -44.60
N TRP A 4 43.74 -3.97 -44.83
CA TRP A 4 42.89 -3.51 -43.73
C TRP A 4 42.34 -4.76 -43.06
N GLN A 5 43.11 -5.27 -42.11
CA GLN A 5 42.75 -6.35 -41.21
C GLN A 5 41.31 -6.13 -40.73
N GLN A 6 40.44 -7.06 -41.13
CA GLN A 6 39.11 -7.21 -40.57
C GLN A 6 39.28 -7.53 -39.09
N VAL A 7 39.18 -6.49 -38.24
CA VAL A 7 39.11 -6.69 -36.79
C VAL A 7 37.85 -7.50 -36.53
N PRO A 8 37.93 -8.73 -35.98
CA PRO A 8 36.75 -9.51 -35.70
C PRO A 8 35.86 -8.72 -34.74
N PRO A 9 34.53 -8.68 -34.96
CA PRO A 9 33.64 -7.93 -34.10
C PRO A 9 33.80 -8.45 -32.67
N LEU A 10 34.32 -7.59 -31.79
CA LEU A 10 34.40 -7.89 -30.36
C LEU A 10 32.98 -8.25 -29.89
N PRO A 11 32.75 -9.46 -29.34
CA PRO A 11 31.46 -9.77 -28.77
C PRO A 11 31.25 -8.79 -27.62
N LEU A 12 30.32 -7.83 -27.80
CA LEU A 12 29.88 -6.94 -26.74
C LEU A 12 29.34 -7.83 -25.62
N ARG A 13 30.20 -8.11 -24.63
CA ARG A 13 29.88 -8.89 -23.45
C ARG A 13 28.71 -8.18 -22.80
N ARG A 14 27.50 -8.75 -22.92
CA ARG A 14 26.31 -8.24 -22.24
C ARG A 14 26.70 -8.05 -20.77
N ARG A 15 26.70 -6.80 -20.28
CA ARG A 15 27.00 -6.51 -18.88
C ARG A 15 26.04 -7.31 -17.99
N PRO A 16 26.52 -8.32 -17.26
CA PRO A 16 25.67 -9.10 -16.35
C PRO A 16 25.09 -8.22 -15.22
N ASP A 17 25.76 -7.09 -14.94
CA ASP A 17 25.47 -6.25 -13.78
C ASP A 17 24.13 -5.52 -13.84
N ARG A 18 23.55 -5.28 -15.02
CA ARG A 18 22.29 -4.50 -15.12
C ARG A 18 21.08 -5.25 -14.58
N ASP A 19 21.02 -6.56 -14.78
CA ASP A 19 19.91 -7.39 -14.31
C ASP A 19 19.97 -7.61 -12.79
N VAL A 20 21.19 -7.72 -12.24
CA VAL A 20 21.43 -7.84 -10.80
C VAL A 20 21.09 -6.54 -10.07
N LEU A 21 21.52 -5.39 -10.62
CA LEU A 21 21.28 -4.07 -10.01
C LEU A 21 19.78 -3.69 -10.02
N GLY A 22 19.08 -3.97 -11.13
CA GLY A 22 17.64 -3.73 -11.25
C GLY A 22 16.83 -4.59 -10.28
N THR A 23 17.23 -5.84 -10.09
CA THR A 23 16.57 -6.74 -9.13
C THR A 23 16.85 -6.29 -7.69
N ALA A 24 18.09 -5.90 -7.37
CA ALA A 24 18.45 -5.39 -6.04
C ALA A 24 17.67 -4.14 -5.65
N LEU A 25 17.51 -3.17 -6.55
CA LEU A 25 16.74 -1.94 -6.29
C LEU A 25 15.25 -2.21 -6.05
N VAL A 26 14.67 -3.18 -6.76
CA VAL A 26 13.27 -3.61 -6.55
C VAL A 26 13.08 -4.19 -5.15
N TRP A 27 14.04 -4.97 -4.67
CA TRP A 27 14.00 -5.56 -3.33
C TRP A 27 14.29 -4.55 -2.22
N MET A 28 15.12 -3.53 -2.49
CA MET A 28 15.37 -2.43 -1.54
C MET A 28 14.14 -1.55 -1.29
N ALA A 29 13.21 -1.43 -2.25
CA ALA A 29 11.98 -0.64 -2.06
C ALA A 29 10.92 -1.35 -1.20
N VAL A 30 11.01 -2.68 -1.04
CA VAL A 30 9.98 -3.47 -0.34
C VAL A 30 9.85 -3.10 1.13
N PRO A 31 10.94 -3.03 1.94
CA PRO A 31 10.83 -2.64 3.34
C PRO A 31 10.17 -1.26 3.50
N MET A 32 10.53 -0.30 2.65
CA MET A 32 9.95 1.04 2.70
C MET A 32 8.44 1.03 2.39
N GLN A 33 8.00 0.23 1.42
CA GLN A 33 6.59 0.07 1.10
C GLN A 33 5.80 -0.60 2.24
N VAL A 34 6.38 -1.61 2.89
CA VAL A 34 5.77 -2.27 4.06
C VAL A 34 5.61 -1.27 5.20
N VAL A 35 6.68 -0.53 5.54
CA VAL A 35 6.66 0.47 6.61
C VAL A 35 5.66 1.58 6.29
N LEU A 36 5.67 2.13 5.08
CA LEU A 36 4.76 3.19 4.68
C LEU A 36 3.29 2.74 4.69
N THR A 37 3.02 1.52 4.21
CA THR A 37 1.65 0.95 4.23
C THR A 37 1.18 0.71 5.66
N GLY A 38 2.04 0.13 6.51
CA GLY A 38 1.74 -0.07 7.93
C GLY A 38 1.49 1.25 8.65
N PHE A 39 2.32 2.26 8.40
CA PHE A 39 2.15 3.59 8.98
C PHE A 39 0.86 4.28 8.51
N LEU A 40 0.57 4.28 7.21
CA LEU A 40 -0.64 4.92 6.68
C LEU A 40 -1.92 4.22 7.14
N THR A 41 -1.94 2.88 7.15
CA THR A 41 -3.09 2.11 7.68
C THR A 41 -3.29 2.36 9.17
N PHE A 42 -2.20 2.41 9.94
CA PHE A 42 -2.24 2.79 11.35
C PHE A 42 -2.87 4.18 11.56
N VAL A 43 -2.42 5.20 10.82
CA VAL A 43 -2.96 6.56 10.90
C VAL A 43 -4.45 6.58 10.56
N VAL A 44 -4.87 5.91 9.49
CA VAL A 44 -6.28 5.87 9.06
C VAL A 44 -7.16 5.22 10.13
N VAL A 45 -6.72 4.11 10.73
CA VAL A 45 -7.45 3.43 11.82
C VAL A 45 -7.50 4.31 13.07
N ALA A 46 -6.38 4.95 13.44
CA ALA A 46 -6.34 5.84 14.59
C ALA A 46 -7.30 7.02 14.44
N VAL A 47 -7.31 7.68 13.28
CA VAL A 47 -8.24 8.79 13.00
C VAL A 47 -9.69 8.31 13.05
N TRP A 48 -10.00 7.17 12.45
CA TRP A 48 -11.36 6.61 12.48
C TRP A 48 -11.83 6.30 13.90
N SER A 49 -10.96 5.71 14.73
CA SER A 49 -11.26 5.40 16.13
C SER A 49 -11.40 6.65 17.01
N ILE A 50 -10.61 7.70 16.76
CA ILE A 50 -10.74 8.99 17.45
C ILE A 50 -12.09 9.63 17.11
N VAL A 51 -12.44 9.71 15.82
CA VAL A 51 -13.70 10.32 15.38
C VAL A 51 -14.91 9.53 15.86
N GLY A 52 -14.83 8.19 15.83
CA GLY A 52 -15.90 7.32 16.33
C GLY A 52 -16.01 7.23 17.86
N GLY A 53 -15.23 8.02 18.61
CA GLY A 53 -15.27 8.03 20.08
C GLY A 53 -14.78 6.74 20.74
N ALA A 54 -14.12 5.87 19.98
CA ALA A 54 -13.57 4.59 20.46
C ALA A 54 -12.17 4.74 21.06
N PHE A 55 -11.57 5.94 20.99
CA PHE A 55 -10.26 6.24 21.57
C PHE A 55 -10.41 6.75 23.00
N THR A 56 -10.10 5.89 23.97
CA THR A 56 -10.24 6.17 25.41
C THR A 56 -8.89 6.22 26.13
N GLU A 57 -7.88 5.48 25.66
CA GLU A 57 -6.57 5.40 26.33
C GLU A 57 -5.39 5.21 25.36
N VAL A 58 -4.19 5.64 25.76
CA VAL A 58 -2.93 5.47 25.01
C VAL A 58 -2.64 3.99 24.72
N LEU A 59 -3.10 3.06 25.57
CA LEU A 59 -2.90 1.62 25.36
C LEU A 59 -3.61 1.10 24.08
N GLN A 60 -4.70 1.75 23.66
CA GLN A 60 -5.39 1.40 22.42
C GLN A 60 -4.58 1.77 21.18
N PHE A 61 -3.69 2.77 21.27
CA PHE A 61 -2.73 3.10 20.20
C PHE A 61 -1.85 1.89 19.87
N ILE A 62 -1.43 1.13 20.88
CA ILE A 62 -0.68 -0.12 20.69
C ILE A 62 -1.57 -1.20 20.08
N GLY A 63 -2.82 -1.33 20.54
CA GLY A 63 -3.79 -2.27 19.99
C GLY A 63 -4.08 -2.05 18.49
N TRP A 64 -4.18 -0.80 18.06
CA TRP A 64 -4.38 -0.46 16.65
C TRP A 64 -3.15 -0.76 15.79
N ALA A 65 -1.94 -0.59 16.33
CA ALA A 65 -0.70 -1.01 15.67
C ALA A 65 -0.63 -2.55 15.49
N VAL A 66 -1.15 -3.31 16.46
CA VAL A 66 -1.29 -4.76 16.36
C VAL A 66 -2.32 -5.16 15.30
N LEU A 67 -3.36 -4.36 15.05
CA LEU A 67 -4.35 -4.60 13.98
C LEU A 67 -3.87 -4.19 12.57
N SER A 68 -3.09 -3.11 12.44
CA SER A 68 -2.55 -2.68 11.14
C SER A 68 -1.47 -3.63 10.62
N THR A 69 -0.76 -4.32 11.51
CA THR A 69 0.30 -5.28 11.17
C THR A 69 -0.19 -6.48 10.35
N PRO A 70 -1.20 -7.28 10.78
CA PRO A 70 -1.70 -8.42 10.01
C PRO A 70 -2.33 -7.98 8.70
N LEU A 71 -2.99 -6.82 8.65
CA LEU A 71 -3.50 -6.26 7.40
C LEU A 71 -2.35 -5.98 6.42
N THR A 72 -1.28 -5.33 6.89
CA THR A 72 -0.10 -5.04 6.06
C THR A 72 0.55 -6.33 5.54
N LEU A 73 0.69 -7.35 6.38
CA LEU A 73 1.23 -8.66 6.00
C LEU A 73 0.34 -9.38 4.96
N LEU A 74 -0.97 -9.38 5.18
CA LEU A 74 -1.94 -9.99 4.28
C LEU A 74 -1.90 -9.33 2.91
N VAL A 75 -1.89 -8.00 2.88
CA VAL A 75 -1.85 -7.21 1.67
C VAL A 75 -0.53 -7.41 0.91
N PHE A 76 0.59 -7.51 1.63
CA PHE A 76 1.88 -7.87 1.04
C PHE A 76 1.85 -9.26 0.42
N ALA A 77 1.30 -10.25 1.11
CA ALA A 77 1.18 -11.63 0.62
C ALA A 77 0.31 -11.71 -0.64
N LEU A 78 -0.84 -11.01 -0.66
CA LEU A 78 -1.69 -10.88 -1.85
C LEU A 78 -1.00 -10.17 -3.02
N GLY A 79 -0.05 -9.28 -2.70
CA GLY A 79 0.78 -8.53 -3.62
C GLY A 79 1.98 -9.28 -4.20
N LEU A 80 2.40 -10.37 -3.55
CA LEU A 80 3.59 -11.14 -3.92
C LEU A 80 3.56 -11.62 -5.39
N PRO A 81 2.44 -12.12 -5.94
CA PRO A 81 2.35 -12.51 -7.33
C PRO A 81 2.64 -11.38 -8.33
N LEU A 82 2.29 -10.12 -7.99
CA LEU A 82 2.58 -8.95 -8.81
C LEU A 82 4.09 -8.68 -8.94
N ARG A 83 4.89 -9.17 -8.00
CA ARG A 83 6.34 -8.96 -7.92
C ARG A 83 7.13 -10.14 -8.48
N LEU A 84 6.68 -11.37 -8.18
CA LEU A 84 7.37 -12.60 -8.54
C LEU A 84 7.03 -13.10 -9.96
N VAL A 85 5.78 -12.97 -10.42
CA VAL A 85 5.33 -13.56 -11.68
C VAL A 85 5.54 -12.57 -12.84
N PRO A 86 6.40 -12.87 -13.85
CA PRO A 86 6.75 -11.90 -14.89
C PRO A 86 5.56 -11.39 -15.70
N ARG A 87 4.57 -12.24 -15.98
CA ARG A 87 3.35 -11.89 -16.73
C ARG A 87 2.48 -10.89 -15.96
N VAL A 88 2.27 -11.16 -14.67
CA VAL A 88 1.46 -10.31 -13.77
C VAL A 88 2.18 -8.99 -13.51
N ARG A 89 3.49 -9.03 -13.32
CA ARG A 89 4.34 -7.83 -13.19
C ARG A 89 4.27 -6.94 -14.42
N ALA A 90 4.39 -7.50 -15.62
CA ALA A 90 4.27 -6.74 -16.86
C ALA A 90 2.88 -6.12 -17.05
N TRP A 91 1.83 -6.85 -16.64
CA TRP A 91 0.47 -6.31 -16.61
C TRP A 91 0.36 -5.11 -15.64
N TRP A 92 0.87 -5.26 -14.42
CA TRP A 92 0.84 -4.21 -13.41
C TRP A 92 1.60 -2.96 -13.86
N ILE A 93 2.81 -3.12 -14.40
CA ILE A 93 3.61 -2.00 -14.94
C ILE A 93 2.88 -1.27 -16.08
N ARG A 94 2.17 -1.98 -16.96
CA ARG A 94 1.37 -1.35 -18.03
C ARG A 94 0.15 -0.62 -17.50
N ARG A 95 -0.35 -1.02 -16.33
CA ARG A 95 -1.54 -0.47 -15.69
C ARG A 95 -1.21 0.22 -14.37
N ALA A 96 -0.02 0.79 -14.22
CA ALA A 96 0.38 1.45 -12.98
C ALA A 96 -0.59 2.58 -12.58
N ALA A 97 -1.18 3.27 -13.57
CA ALA A 97 -2.23 4.28 -13.31
C ALA A 97 -3.44 3.70 -12.55
N TRP A 98 -3.77 2.42 -12.71
CA TRP A 98 -4.89 1.79 -12.01
C TRP A 98 -4.67 1.72 -10.50
N THR A 99 -3.45 1.58 -10.01
CA THR A 99 -3.22 1.57 -8.54
C THR A 99 -3.43 2.95 -7.93
N PHE A 100 -3.16 4.03 -8.67
CA PHE A 100 -3.53 5.39 -8.25
C PHE A 100 -5.05 5.62 -8.27
N VAL A 101 -5.75 5.11 -9.28
CA VAL A 101 -7.22 5.17 -9.33
C VAL A 101 -7.83 4.41 -8.15
N LEU A 102 -7.36 3.19 -7.89
CA LEU A 102 -7.80 2.39 -6.74
C LEU A 102 -7.50 3.08 -5.41
N PHE A 103 -6.33 3.72 -5.29
CA PHE A 103 -5.99 4.52 -4.12
C PHE A 103 -6.99 5.68 -3.92
N GLY A 104 -7.27 6.44 -4.98
CA GLY A 104 -8.23 7.55 -4.94
C GLY A 104 -9.64 7.09 -4.56
N VAL A 105 -10.11 5.98 -5.15
CA VAL A 105 -11.42 5.37 -4.81
C VAL A 105 -11.45 4.91 -3.35
N ALA A 106 -10.36 4.32 -2.86
CA ALA A 106 -10.28 3.88 -1.47
C ALA A 106 -10.30 5.06 -0.50
N VAL A 107 -9.56 6.14 -0.78
CA VAL A 107 -9.61 7.37 0.02
C VAL A 107 -11.00 7.99 0.00
N ALA A 108 -11.66 8.04 -1.16
CA ALA A 108 -13.04 8.51 -1.25
C ALA A 108 -14.00 7.64 -0.43
N GLY A 109 -13.83 6.32 -0.44
CA GLY A 109 -14.59 5.38 0.39
C GLY A 109 -14.35 5.57 1.89
N LEU A 110 -13.09 5.81 2.30
CA LEU A 110 -12.75 6.14 3.68
C LEU A 110 -13.44 7.44 4.11
N VAL A 111 -13.40 8.49 3.28
CA VAL A 111 -14.13 9.74 3.54
C VAL A 111 -15.63 9.51 3.61
N LEU A 112 -16.19 8.74 2.68
CA LEU A 112 -17.62 8.42 2.63
C LEU A 112 -18.09 7.66 3.88
N SER A 113 -17.23 6.84 4.50
CA SER A 113 -17.55 6.18 5.77
C SER A 113 -17.85 7.17 6.91
N TYR A 114 -17.28 8.39 6.83
CA TYR A 114 -17.60 9.49 7.73
C TYR A 114 -18.83 10.30 7.31
N VAL A 115 -19.43 10.05 6.15
CA VAL A 115 -20.64 10.77 5.69
C VAL A 115 -21.90 9.90 5.85
N VAL A 116 -21.75 8.58 5.69
CA VAL A 116 -22.85 7.60 5.77
C VAL A 116 -23.06 7.06 7.19
N GLY A 117 -22.19 7.42 8.11
CA GLY A 117 -22.31 7.09 9.53
C GLY A 117 -23.55 7.70 10.18
N THR A 118 -23.81 7.25 11.41
CA THR A 118 -24.96 7.70 12.19
C THR A 118 -24.57 8.82 13.14
N ALA A 119 -25.25 9.96 13.03
CA ALA A 119 -25.23 11.00 14.06
C ALA A 119 -26.23 10.61 15.16
N GLY A 120 -25.80 10.65 16.42
CA GLY A 120 -26.67 10.31 17.54
C GLY A 120 -25.95 10.33 18.89
N PRO A 121 -26.65 9.99 19.98
CA PRO A 121 -26.04 9.96 21.32
C PRO A 121 -24.95 8.89 21.39
N VAL A 122 -23.69 9.32 21.47
CA VAL A 122 -22.53 8.43 21.61
C VAL A 122 -22.13 8.36 23.07
N HIS A 123 -22.00 7.13 23.57
CA HIS A 123 -21.53 6.87 24.93
C HIS A 123 -20.03 6.61 24.85
N THR A 124 -19.24 7.50 25.44
CA THR A 124 -17.82 7.22 25.66
C THR A 124 -17.69 6.11 26.69
N ALA A 125 -17.20 4.93 26.26
CA ALA A 125 -17.03 3.77 27.15
C ALA A 125 -16.10 4.05 28.35
N ALA A 126 -15.26 5.08 28.26
CA ALA A 126 -14.37 5.53 29.35
C ALA A 126 -15.12 6.17 30.54
N VAL A 127 -16.32 6.71 30.30
CA VAL A 127 -17.07 7.45 31.32
C VAL A 127 -18.55 7.11 31.19
N ALA A 128 -18.90 5.87 31.52
CA ALA A 128 -20.25 5.34 31.43
C ALA A 128 -21.29 6.15 32.23
N ASP A 129 -20.83 6.94 33.20
CA ASP A 129 -21.66 7.75 34.10
C ASP A 129 -21.94 9.16 33.54
N GLN A 130 -21.31 9.55 32.43
CA GLN A 130 -21.56 10.85 31.79
C GLN A 130 -22.75 10.75 30.82
N PRO A 131 -23.57 11.82 30.73
CA PRO A 131 -24.64 11.87 29.74
C PRO A 131 -24.07 11.72 28.33
N ALA A 132 -24.77 10.95 27.49
CA ALA A 132 -24.38 10.76 26.11
C ALA A 132 -24.18 12.12 25.44
N THR A 133 -23.05 12.29 24.78
CA THR A 133 -22.78 13.49 24.00
C THR A 133 -23.24 13.26 22.56
N ASP A 134 -23.73 14.31 21.91
CA ASP A 134 -24.02 14.25 20.48
C ASP A 134 -22.71 13.98 19.74
N GLY A 135 -22.59 12.77 19.20
CA GLY A 135 -21.39 12.30 18.55
C GLY A 135 -21.71 11.70 17.19
N TYR A 136 -20.66 11.40 16.46
CA TYR A 136 -20.77 10.82 15.13
C TYR A 136 -20.06 9.47 15.09
N VAL A 137 -20.80 8.42 14.71
CA VAL A 137 -20.24 7.07 14.58
C VAL A 137 -20.06 6.76 13.09
N PRO A 138 -18.82 6.77 12.57
CA PRO A 138 -18.57 6.40 11.17
C PRO A 138 -18.89 4.92 10.89
N ASP A 139 -19.38 4.61 9.69
CA ASP A 139 -19.88 3.27 9.36
C ASP A 139 -18.73 2.27 9.13
N PRO A 140 -18.57 1.24 9.99
CA PRO A 140 -17.53 0.23 9.83
C PRO A 140 -17.69 -0.62 8.56
N ARG A 141 -18.91 -0.76 8.03
CA ARG A 141 -19.21 -1.56 6.84
C ARG A 141 -18.68 -0.92 5.57
N VAL A 142 -18.56 0.40 5.55
CA VAL A 142 -17.93 1.16 4.46
C VAL A 142 -16.43 1.31 4.72
N PHE A 143 -16.05 1.54 5.97
CA PHE A 143 -14.65 1.77 6.36
C PHE A 143 -13.76 0.54 6.13
N LEU A 144 -14.14 -0.65 6.62
CA LEU A 144 -13.26 -1.83 6.57
C LEU A 144 -12.90 -2.28 5.14
N PRO A 145 -13.85 -2.36 4.18
CA PRO A 145 -13.51 -2.65 2.80
C PRO A 145 -12.64 -1.55 2.17
N ALA A 146 -12.95 -0.28 2.42
CA ALA A 146 -12.17 0.85 1.90
C ALA A 146 -10.74 0.84 2.46
N LEU A 147 -10.56 0.51 3.73
CA LEU A 147 -9.25 0.33 4.38
C LEU A 147 -8.46 -0.82 3.73
N GLY A 148 -9.12 -1.94 3.41
CA GLY A 148 -8.49 -3.06 2.71
C GLY A 148 -7.98 -2.67 1.31
N VAL A 149 -8.82 -1.98 0.53
CA VAL A 149 -8.44 -1.47 -0.80
C VAL A 149 -7.35 -0.40 -0.69
N PHE A 150 -7.42 0.47 0.32
CA PHE A 150 -6.42 1.50 0.60
C PHE A 150 -5.06 0.88 0.92
N ALA A 151 -5.03 -0.11 1.82
CA ALA A 151 -3.80 -0.83 2.18
C ALA A 151 -3.20 -1.51 0.94
N PHE A 152 -4.05 -2.17 0.13
CA PHE A 152 -3.62 -2.80 -1.11
C PHE A 152 -3.07 -1.82 -2.12
N ALA A 153 -3.77 -0.73 -2.39
CA ALA A 153 -3.32 0.28 -3.33
C ALA A 153 -1.98 0.88 -2.86
N THR A 154 -1.89 1.27 -1.59
CA THR A 154 -0.69 1.87 -0.97
C THR A 154 0.53 0.97 -1.10
N MET A 155 0.38 -0.32 -0.80
CA MET A 155 1.46 -1.31 -0.91
C MET A 155 1.96 -1.49 -2.36
N HIS A 156 1.15 -1.09 -3.35
CA HIS A 156 1.38 -1.29 -4.78
C HIS A 156 1.34 0.01 -5.60
N LEU A 157 1.52 1.17 -4.97
CA LEU A 157 1.60 2.45 -5.67
C LEU A 157 2.87 2.56 -6.53
N LEU A 158 3.96 1.93 -6.07
CA LEU A 158 5.27 1.99 -6.70
C LEU A 158 5.57 0.65 -7.40
N PRO A 159 5.29 0.53 -8.71
CA PRO A 159 5.66 -0.65 -9.46
C PRO A 159 7.18 -0.81 -9.52
N PRO A 160 7.69 -2.05 -9.56
CA PRO A 160 9.11 -2.31 -9.70
C PRO A 160 9.62 -1.69 -11.00
N LEU A 161 10.78 -1.04 -10.92
CA LEU A 161 11.42 -0.37 -12.05
C LEU A 161 11.51 -1.34 -13.23
N ARG A 162 11.13 -0.86 -14.43
CA ARG A 162 11.26 -1.64 -15.66
C ARG A 162 12.73 -2.00 -15.82
N ILE A 163 13.06 -3.28 -15.75
CA ILE A 163 14.29 -3.79 -16.34
C ILE A 163 14.20 -3.40 -17.83
N ALA A 164 15.09 -2.53 -18.29
CA ALA A 164 15.19 -2.18 -19.69
C ALA A 164 15.53 -3.47 -20.45
N SER A 165 14.51 -4.13 -20.99
CA SER A 165 14.71 -5.30 -21.83
C SER A 165 15.49 -4.84 -23.07
N PRO A 166 16.59 -5.50 -23.44
CA PRO A 166 17.29 -5.15 -24.66
C PRO A 166 16.32 -5.37 -25.82
N ALA A 167 16.18 -4.35 -26.66
CA ALA A 167 15.48 -4.45 -27.93
C ALA A 167 15.94 -5.74 -28.65
N ARG A 168 14.98 -6.56 -29.06
CA ARG A 168 15.24 -7.68 -29.96
C ARG A 168 15.54 -7.16 -31.35
#